data_AF-A0A182HL75-F1
#
_entry.id   AF-A0A182HL75-F1
#
_cell.length_a   1.000
_cell.length_b   1.000
_cell.length_c   1.000
_cell.angle_alpha   90.00
_cell.angle_beta   90.00
_cell.angle_gamma   90.00
#
_symmetry.space_group_name_H-M   'P 1'
#
loop_
_entity.id
_entity.type
_entity.pdbx_description
1 polymer ?
#
loop_
_entity_poly.entity_id
_entity_poly.type
_entity_poly.pdbx_seq_one_letter_code
_entity_poly.pdbx_strand_id
1 'polypeptide(L)'
;DLWPALCYLLQWHYQHLIFDESGPFIIRQHAVALLALIGPGLQRDAVCSRGDASSFGEKLFACCSKWFTAAERNGANEFSQKILLAGCLWMVGRARAAVGMEAYRTFRAKYLAPFVRSSRFREIIQTISSSSLLLTHFEDRSQYGIESLPTLGAVQVRRNQTVPTLIVTSSYPVFLLHALLHLTGQKKEELEEVDTRLREDIFGSASPHRSYLEAVCRRTHNAEQQQSLIGNWFVQTIEQRYLLDVLEFGLVDSPALESERSAVRSCRLQLAFFLTFSLSEAFYPAIVKLFDDIIFKLDYYGCRAAELAVTGADMQRWKFNYKLLTQRAIQNEVNLAPARAGLTAAEWKTPLLRSTWPYSPLYLLVEKLEKGPAHRLEQLTETAIIGSGLRFSELLERAGGMAIASPTERLMYLMAAFLGPDSKFLEPDLSALIERRLAELRTFARKEAGQRKEVFEFETAKMENRKSYYGLYQLALDTFQSSSYGHGGFGCLLMVPLAQRYDVRWRNMVWSEYVAVLRFITCDERELFGALEEYLEPAETDIVLLRSYGQALNSNLLRPGSIPHRVANHHVQAYRSKVKVMPEQEQQDNGSSSSRSYCH
;
A
#
# COMPACT_ATOMS: atom_id res chain seq x y z
N ASP A 1 40.38 -13.50 24.02
CA ASP A 1 41.52 -13.84 23.13
C ASP A 1 41.68 -12.91 21.93
N LEU A 2 40.63 -12.56 21.17
CA LEU A 2 40.76 -11.69 19.99
C LEU A 2 40.94 -10.18 20.30
N TRP A 3 40.71 -9.73 21.54
CA TRP A 3 40.66 -8.30 21.89
C TRP A 3 41.92 -7.49 21.53
N PRO A 4 43.16 -7.95 21.83
CA PRO A 4 44.37 -7.21 21.45
C PRO A 4 44.53 -7.05 19.93
N ALA A 5 44.14 -8.08 19.16
CA ALA A 5 44.16 -8.02 17.70
C ALA A 5 43.13 -7.01 17.17
N LEU A 6 41.94 -6.94 17.76
CA LEU A 6 40.92 -5.94 17.40
C LEU A 6 41.39 -4.52 17.70
N CYS A 7 42.03 -4.28 18.84
CA CYS A 7 42.62 -2.99 19.19
C CYS A 7 43.72 -2.57 18.20
N TYR A 8 44.60 -3.52 17.81
CA TYR A 8 45.64 -3.28 16.82
C TYR A 8 45.06 -2.95 15.45
N LEU A 9 44.05 -3.70 14.99
CA LEU A 9 43.38 -3.44 13.71
C LEU A 9 42.68 -2.08 13.69
N LEU A 10 42.08 -1.65 14.80
CA LEU A 10 41.49 -0.32 14.91
C LEU A 10 42.57 0.77 14.83
N GLN A 11 43.71 0.57 15.49
CA GLN A 11 44.86 1.48 15.38
C GLN A 11 45.39 1.56 13.95
N TRP A 12 45.44 0.43 13.24
CA TRP A 12 45.84 0.39 11.84
C TRP A 12 44.89 1.21 10.97
N HIS A 13 43.57 1.06 11.15
CA HIS A 13 42.59 1.88 10.44
C HIS A 13 42.68 3.36 10.78
N TYR A 14 42.96 3.71 12.04
CA TYR A 14 43.19 5.10 12.42
C TYR A 14 44.30 5.73 11.60
N GLN A 15 45.40 5.00 11.36
CA GLN A 15 46.58 5.48 10.65
C GLN A 15 46.41 5.44 9.13
N HIS A 16 45.81 4.38 8.58
CA HIS A 16 45.88 4.07 7.15
C HIS A 16 44.55 4.25 6.39
N LEU A 17 43.41 4.39 7.08
CA LEU A 17 42.14 4.62 6.40
C LEU A 17 42.08 6.05 5.85
N ILE A 18 42.00 6.15 4.53
CA ILE A 18 41.71 7.39 3.79
C ILE A 18 40.20 7.47 3.57
N PHE A 19 39.58 8.51 4.13
CA PHE A 19 38.14 8.69 4.05
C PHE A 19 37.69 9.12 2.65
N ASP A 20 38.48 9.93 1.97
CA ASP A 20 38.17 10.54 0.67
C ASP A 20 37.91 9.53 -0.45
N GLU A 21 37.29 9.96 -1.55
CA GLU A 21 36.95 9.09 -2.70
C GLU A 21 38.17 8.38 -3.29
N SER A 22 39.35 9.01 -3.23
CA SER A 22 40.62 8.40 -3.65
C SER A 22 41.06 7.22 -2.78
N GLY A 23 40.50 7.08 -1.59
CA GLY A 23 40.75 5.98 -0.68
C GLY A 23 40.08 4.66 -1.12
N PRO A 24 40.67 3.51 -0.83
CA PRO A 24 40.11 2.20 -1.22
C PRO A 24 38.85 1.84 -0.42
N PHE A 25 37.73 1.63 -1.13
CA PHE A 25 36.43 1.29 -0.52
C PHE A 25 36.47 0.01 0.33
N ILE A 26 37.30 -0.98 -0.04
CA ILE A 26 37.47 -2.24 0.70
C ILE A 26 37.99 -1.99 2.11
N ILE A 27 38.91 -1.02 2.28
CA ILE A 27 39.44 -0.67 3.60
C ILE A 27 38.34 -0.05 4.47
N ARG A 28 37.49 0.80 3.89
CA ARG A 28 36.33 1.37 4.59
C ARG A 28 35.33 0.28 5.01
N GLN A 29 35.04 -0.67 4.13
CA GLN A 29 34.17 -1.81 4.45
C GLN A 29 34.78 -2.73 5.52
N HIS A 30 36.09 -2.97 5.47
CA HIS A 30 36.79 -3.74 6.49
C HIS A 30 36.74 -3.04 7.85
N ALA A 31 36.88 -1.70 7.90
CA ALA A 31 36.69 -0.94 9.13
C ALA A 31 35.27 -1.08 9.68
N VAL A 32 34.24 -1.03 8.83
CA VAL A 32 32.84 -1.27 9.26
C VAL A 32 32.64 -2.67 9.82
N ALA A 33 33.17 -3.69 9.15
CA ALA A 33 33.08 -5.07 9.63
C ALA A 33 33.78 -5.24 10.98
N LEU A 34 34.95 -4.61 11.16
CA LEU A 34 35.68 -4.58 12.42
C LEU A 34 34.84 -3.92 13.53
N LEU A 35 34.26 -2.75 13.25
CA LEU A 35 33.37 -2.05 14.18
C LEU A 35 32.17 -2.95 14.58
N ALA A 36 31.51 -3.58 13.61
CA ALA A 36 30.39 -4.48 13.86
C ALA A 36 30.77 -5.71 14.71
N LEU A 37 31.99 -6.24 14.53
CA LEU A 37 32.52 -7.36 15.31
C LEU A 37 32.83 -6.98 16.76
N ILE A 38 33.34 -5.77 16.99
CA ILE A 38 33.68 -5.27 18.32
C ILE A 38 32.41 -4.97 19.14
N GLY A 39 31.36 -4.45 18.49
CA GLY A 39 30.14 -3.95 19.13
C GLY A 39 29.50 -4.87 20.19
N PRO A 40 29.24 -6.15 19.89
CA PRO A 40 28.67 -7.09 20.86
C PRO A 40 29.56 -7.33 22.10
N GLY A 41 30.88 -7.23 21.94
CA GLY A 41 31.85 -7.40 23.03
C GLY A 41 31.83 -6.27 24.06
N LEU A 42 31.38 -5.07 23.66
CA LEU A 42 31.25 -3.91 24.55
C LEU A 42 29.97 -3.93 25.41
N GLN A 43 28.98 -4.78 25.08
CA GLN A 43 27.70 -4.87 25.80
C GLN A 43 27.65 -5.98 26.84
N ARG A 44 28.51 -6.99 26.76
CA ARG A 44 28.59 -8.06 27.77
C ARG A 44 29.41 -7.54 28.94
N ASP A 45 28.94 -7.77 30.17
CA ASP A 45 29.59 -7.51 31.47
C ASP A 45 30.92 -8.28 31.69
N ALA A 46 31.66 -8.57 30.61
CA ALA A 46 32.85 -9.39 30.60
C ALA A 46 34.02 -8.64 29.93
N VAL A 47 34.37 -7.46 30.45
CA VAL A 47 35.75 -6.98 30.38
C VAL A 47 36.25 -6.71 31.79
N CYS A 48 36.66 -7.80 32.43
CA CYS A 48 37.57 -7.77 33.56
C CYS A 48 38.92 -7.19 33.11
N SER A 49 39.08 -5.86 33.14
CA SER A 49 40.34 -5.11 33.36
C SER A 49 40.13 -3.62 33.03
N ARG A 50 39.95 -2.79 34.07
CA ARG A 50 39.58 -1.36 34.00
C ARG A 50 40.59 -0.41 33.31
N GLY A 51 41.62 -0.90 32.61
CA GLY A 51 42.63 -0.07 31.92
C GLY A 51 42.61 -0.15 30.38
N ASP A 52 42.28 -1.30 29.79
CA ASP A 52 42.35 -1.50 28.34
C ASP A 52 41.08 -1.05 27.61
N ALA A 53 39.94 -1.00 28.31
CA ALA A 53 38.68 -0.56 27.74
C ALA A 53 38.60 0.96 27.53
N SER A 54 39.23 1.75 28.43
CA SER A 54 39.28 3.22 28.30
C SER A 54 40.21 3.65 27.16
N SER A 55 41.42 3.08 27.08
CA SER A 55 42.37 3.38 26.00
C SER A 55 41.85 2.95 24.63
N PHE A 56 41.15 1.81 24.55
CA PHE A 56 40.44 1.40 23.34
C PHE A 56 39.32 2.38 22.97
N GLY A 57 38.52 2.78 23.97
CA GLY A 57 37.44 3.73 23.80
C GLY A 57 37.90 5.08 23.27
N GLU A 58 38.95 5.65 23.85
CA GLU A 58 39.57 6.90 23.38
C GLU A 58 40.00 6.80 21.92
N LYS A 59 40.62 5.68 21.53
CA LYS A 59 41.02 5.43 20.13
C LYS A 59 39.83 5.29 19.20
N LEU A 60 38.77 4.61 19.63
CA LEU A 60 37.52 4.50 18.87
C LEU A 60 36.92 5.89 18.62
N PHE A 61 36.79 6.71 19.65
CA PHE A 61 36.32 8.08 19.52
C PHE A 61 37.24 8.93 18.65
N ALA A 62 38.57 8.76 18.73
CA ALA A 62 39.51 9.45 17.85
C ALA A 62 39.32 9.05 16.36
N CYS A 63 39.09 7.77 16.08
CA CYS A 63 38.76 7.29 14.73
C CYS A 63 37.48 7.93 14.21
N CYS A 64 36.39 7.84 14.99
CA CYS A 64 35.10 8.39 14.62
C CYS A 64 35.20 9.90 14.40
N SER A 65 35.81 10.64 15.32
CA SER A 65 36.04 12.09 15.20
C SER A 65 36.81 12.44 13.92
N LYS A 66 37.91 11.72 13.62
CA LYS A 66 38.71 11.93 12.39
C LYS A 66 37.85 11.79 11.13
N TRP A 67 37.05 10.72 11.04
CA TRP A 67 36.26 10.46 9.83
C TRP A 67 35.03 11.39 9.71
N PHE A 68 34.44 11.83 10.82
CA PHE A 68 33.38 12.85 10.79
C PHE A 68 33.92 14.23 10.39
N THR A 69 35.11 14.63 10.86
CA THR A 69 35.76 15.86 10.38
C THR A 69 36.10 15.79 8.89
N ALA A 70 36.53 14.62 8.39
CA ALA A 70 36.75 14.42 6.96
C ALA A 70 35.44 14.54 6.17
N ALA A 71 34.35 13.93 6.65
CA ALA A 71 33.03 14.01 6.04
C ALA A 71 32.45 15.43 6.03
N GLU A 72 32.67 16.21 7.09
CA GLU A 72 32.26 17.62 7.15
C GLU A 72 32.96 18.46 6.08
N ARG A 73 34.26 18.22 5.86
CA ARG A 73 35.07 18.98 4.90
C ARG A 73 34.79 18.55 3.46
N ASN A 74 34.83 17.24 3.21
CA ASN A 74 34.89 16.68 1.86
C ASN A 74 33.55 16.08 1.39
N GLY A 75 32.58 15.90 2.29
CA GLY A 75 31.32 15.20 2.00
C GLY A 75 31.47 13.68 2.03
N ALA A 76 30.36 12.97 1.80
CA ALA A 76 30.34 11.50 1.71
C ALA A 76 29.56 11.06 0.46
N ASN A 77 30.23 11.09 -0.69
CA ASN A 77 29.61 10.84 -1.99
C ASN A 77 29.50 9.33 -2.30
N GLU A 78 30.36 8.50 -1.72
CA GLU A 78 30.31 7.05 -1.88
C GLU A 78 29.46 6.33 -0.82
N PHE A 79 28.98 5.14 -1.17
CA PHE A 79 28.24 4.28 -0.26
C PHE A 79 29.13 3.78 0.87
N SER A 80 30.40 3.47 0.56
CA SER A 80 31.40 2.98 1.51
C SER A 80 31.75 4.00 2.61
N GLN A 81 31.67 5.30 2.30
CA GLN A 81 31.84 6.40 3.26
C GLN A 81 30.62 6.51 4.19
N LYS A 82 29.40 6.48 3.63
CA LYS A 82 28.16 6.57 4.40
C LYS A 82 28.00 5.40 5.37
N ILE A 83 28.32 4.18 4.93
CA ILE A 83 28.28 2.99 5.79
C ILE A 83 29.37 3.02 6.87
N LEU A 84 30.54 3.60 6.60
CA LEU A 84 31.57 3.85 7.62
C LEU A 84 31.07 4.80 8.71
N LEU A 85 30.50 5.94 8.31
CA LEU A 85 29.91 6.89 9.26
C LEU A 85 28.76 6.26 10.06
N ALA A 86 27.92 5.45 9.42
CA ALA A 86 26.87 4.70 10.10
C ALA A 86 27.46 3.72 11.15
N GLY A 87 28.49 2.95 10.78
CA GLY A 87 29.19 2.04 11.69
C GLY A 87 29.78 2.76 12.91
N CYS A 88 30.36 3.94 12.69
CA CYS A 88 30.84 4.80 13.78
C CYS A 88 29.72 5.19 14.75
N LEU A 89 28.57 5.65 14.25
CA LEU A 89 27.45 6.07 15.08
C LEU A 89 26.91 4.92 15.93
N TRP A 90 26.72 3.75 15.32
CA TRP A 90 26.31 2.54 16.03
C TRP A 90 27.29 2.16 17.14
N MET A 91 28.59 2.24 16.86
CA MET A 91 29.62 1.91 17.83
C MET A 91 29.76 2.93 18.95
N VAL A 92 29.73 4.21 18.62
CA VAL A 92 29.76 5.30 19.60
C VAL A 92 28.56 5.22 20.54
N GLY A 93 27.36 4.95 20.01
CA GLY A 93 26.16 4.74 20.80
C GLY A 93 26.27 3.57 21.78
N ARG A 94 26.92 2.47 21.39
CA ARG A 94 27.17 1.31 22.27
C ARG A 94 28.30 1.55 23.28
N ALA A 95 29.35 2.27 22.87
CA ALA A 95 30.53 2.53 23.68
C ALA A 95 30.29 3.53 24.83
N ARG A 96 29.16 4.26 24.83
CA ARG A 96 28.81 5.25 25.87
C ARG A 96 28.89 4.71 27.30
N ALA A 97 28.47 3.46 27.51
CA ALA A 97 28.47 2.81 28.82
C ALA A 97 29.86 2.30 29.25
N ALA A 98 30.70 1.94 28.28
CA ALA A 98 32.00 1.33 28.52
C ALA A 98 33.16 2.35 28.63
N VAL A 99 33.05 3.48 27.93
CA VAL A 99 34.15 4.47 27.78
C VAL A 99 33.88 5.76 28.56
N GLY A 100 32.63 6.00 28.97
CA GLY A 100 32.21 7.17 29.74
C GLY A 100 31.48 8.22 28.89
N MET A 101 30.54 8.93 29.53
CA MET A 101 29.63 9.88 28.87
C MET A 101 30.32 11.16 28.39
N GLU A 102 31.48 11.53 28.92
CA GLU A 102 32.19 12.76 28.54
C GLU A 102 32.78 12.71 27.13
N ALA A 103 33.42 11.58 26.77
CA ALA A 103 33.92 11.34 25.42
C ALA A 103 32.77 11.34 24.39
N TYR A 104 31.64 10.72 24.76
CA TYR A 104 30.41 10.70 23.97
C TYR A 104 29.84 12.10 23.72
N ARG A 105 29.69 12.91 24.78
CA ARG A 105 29.22 14.30 24.69
C ARG A 105 30.14 15.15 23.84
N THR A 106 31.45 14.99 24.01
CA THR A 106 32.48 15.71 23.24
C THR A 106 32.38 15.36 21.76
N PHE A 107 32.25 14.07 21.43
CA PHE A 107 32.06 13.62 20.04
C PHE A 107 30.82 14.28 19.41
N ARG A 108 29.69 14.22 20.12
CA ARG A 108 28.42 14.78 19.65
C ARG A 108 28.49 16.28 19.40
N ALA A 109 29.01 17.03 20.36
CA ALA A 109 29.04 18.48 20.30
C ALA A 109 30.07 19.02 19.27
N LYS A 110 31.26 18.41 19.21
CA LYS A 110 32.38 18.94 18.41
C LYS A 110 32.50 18.35 17.00
N TYR A 111 31.91 17.18 16.73
CA TYR A 111 32.12 16.48 15.46
C TYR A 111 30.81 16.13 14.77
N LEU A 112 29.85 15.53 15.49
CA LEU A 112 28.57 15.14 14.90
C LEU A 112 27.70 16.36 14.57
N ALA A 113 27.55 17.29 15.51
CA ALA A 113 26.67 18.45 15.32
C ALA A 113 27.14 19.40 14.20
N PRO A 114 28.44 19.73 14.08
CA PRO A 114 28.94 20.49 12.92
C PRO A 114 28.71 19.77 11.60
N PHE A 115 28.96 18.45 11.54
CA PHE A 115 28.69 17.65 10.35
C PHE A 115 27.22 17.71 9.94
N VAL A 116 26.28 17.48 10.85
CA VAL A 116 24.83 17.52 10.58
C VAL A 116 24.38 18.90 10.10
N ARG A 117 24.98 19.98 10.60
CA ARG A 117 24.64 21.36 10.18
C ARG A 117 25.37 21.82 8.93
N SER A 118 26.32 21.04 8.42
CA SER A 118 27.09 21.37 7.23
C SER A 118 26.25 21.31 5.95
N SER A 119 26.67 22.04 4.92
CA SER A 119 26.09 21.92 3.57
C SER A 119 26.27 20.51 3.00
N ARG A 120 27.36 19.82 3.35
CA ARG A 120 27.67 18.46 2.90
C ARG A 120 26.65 17.43 3.38
N PHE A 121 26.20 17.53 4.62
CA PHE A 121 25.13 16.65 5.10
C PHE A 121 23.80 16.93 4.41
N ARG A 122 23.49 18.20 4.13
CA ARG A 122 22.30 18.56 3.35
C ARG A 122 22.32 17.95 1.95
N GLU A 123 23.46 17.98 1.27
CA GLU A 123 23.66 17.31 -0.03
C GLU A 123 23.36 15.80 0.08
N ILE A 124 23.83 15.13 1.14
CA ILE A 124 23.54 13.71 1.38
C ILE A 124 22.04 13.46 1.54
N ILE A 125 21.33 14.21 2.39
CA ILE A 125 19.89 14.00 2.61
C ILE A 125 19.10 14.26 1.33
N GLN A 126 19.46 15.27 0.53
CA GLN A 126 18.74 15.57 -0.72
C GLN A 126 18.71 14.39 -1.71
N THR A 127 19.69 13.47 -1.63
CA THR A 127 19.71 12.27 -2.47
C THR A 127 18.75 11.16 -2.03
N ILE A 128 18.14 11.24 -0.83
CA ILE A 128 17.31 10.15 -0.30
C ILE A 128 16.13 9.83 -1.22
N SER A 129 15.43 10.84 -1.75
CA SER A 129 14.26 10.62 -2.61
C SER A 129 14.64 9.99 -3.95
N SER A 130 15.78 10.38 -4.53
CA SER A 130 16.24 9.86 -5.84
C SER A 130 16.95 8.51 -5.74
N SER A 131 17.50 8.18 -4.57
CA SER A 131 18.15 6.88 -4.31
C SER A 131 17.29 5.89 -3.54
N SER A 132 16.11 6.32 -3.07
CA SER A 132 15.16 5.48 -2.31
C SER A 132 14.75 4.25 -3.10
N LEU A 133 14.84 3.10 -2.46
CA LEU A 133 14.43 1.83 -3.04
C LEU A 133 12.91 1.69 -3.09
N LEU A 134 12.19 2.47 -2.28
CA LEU A 134 10.73 2.49 -2.24
C LEU A 134 10.12 3.46 -3.26
N LEU A 135 10.84 4.51 -3.67
CA LEU A 135 10.34 5.50 -4.63
C LEU A 135 10.78 5.22 -6.07
N THR A 136 11.79 4.36 -6.25
CA THR A 136 12.29 3.95 -7.56
C THR A 136 11.65 2.64 -8.02
N HIS A 137 11.36 2.54 -9.32
CA HIS A 137 10.82 1.33 -9.92
C HIS A 137 11.94 0.41 -10.41
N PHE A 138 11.86 -0.86 -10.04
CA PHE A 138 12.83 -1.88 -10.45
C PHE A 138 12.14 -3.12 -11.01
N GLU A 139 12.75 -3.74 -12.00
CA GLU A 139 12.32 -5.02 -12.52
C GLU A 139 13.29 -6.11 -12.03
N ASP A 140 12.74 -7.22 -11.56
CA ASP A 140 13.55 -8.36 -11.14
C ASP A 140 14.15 -9.03 -12.38
N ARG A 141 15.44 -9.40 -12.30
CA ARG A 141 16.15 -10.16 -13.34
C ARG A 141 15.46 -11.47 -13.70
N SER A 142 14.67 -12.04 -12.77
CA SER A 142 13.89 -13.26 -13.01
C SER A 142 12.85 -13.09 -14.11
N GLN A 143 12.35 -11.87 -14.34
CA GLN A 143 11.41 -11.55 -15.42
C GLN A 143 12.06 -11.60 -16.81
N TYR A 144 13.39 -11.62 -16.89
CA TYR A 144 14.17 -11.70 -18.12
C TYR A 144 14.64 -13.13 -18.43
N GLY A 145 14.01 -14.16 -17.84
CA GLY A 145 14.28 -15.57 -18.15
C GLY A 145 15.57 -16.15 -17.55
N ILE A 146 16.22 -15.44 -16.62
CA ILE A 146 17.39 -15.95 -15.89
C ILE A 146 16.91 -16.64 -14.60
N GLU A 147 16.31 -17.82 -14.76
CA GLU A 147 15.66 -18.58 -13.67
C GLU A 147 16.63 -19.40 -12.80
N SER A 148 17.87 -19.60 -13.23
CA SER A 148 18.76 -20.63 -12.68
C SER A 148 19.37 -20.33 -11.30
N LEU A 149 19.12 -19.16 -10.68
CA LEU A 149 19.64 -18.83 -9.35
C LEU A 149 18.62 -18.08 -8.46
N PRO A 150 18.38 -18.54 -7.21
CA PRO A 150 17.65 -17.78 -6.20
C PRO A 150 18.20 -16.35 -6.10
N THR A 151 17.34 -15.35 -6.26
CA THR A 151 17.71 -13.94 -6.20
C THR A 151 17.21 -13.33 -4.90
N LEU A 152 18.08 -12.61 -4.20
CA LEU A 152 17.71 -11.75 -3.07
C LEU A 152 17.22 -10.35 -3.52
N GLY A 153 17.09 -10.14 -4.83
CA GLY A 153 16.82 -8.81 -5.40
C GLY A 153 18.02 -7.84 -5.28
N ALA A 154 19.21 -8.35 -4.94
CA ALA A 154 20.42 -7.53 -4.81
C ALA A 154 20.82 -6.84 -6.12
N VAL A 155 20.45 -7.46 -7.24
CA VAL A 155 20.80 -7.04 -8.60
C VAL A 155 19.50 -6.86 -9.37
N GLN A 156 19.29 -5.66 -9.90
CA GLN A 156 18.06 -5.27 -10.61
C GLN A 156 18.39 -4.73 -11.98
N VAL A 157 17.42 -4.89 -12.89
CA VAL A 157 17.46 -4.39 -14.26
C VAL A 157 16.50 -3.20 -14.33
N ARG A 158 16.93 -2.13 -14.99
CA ARG A 158 16.07 -0.96 -15.26
C ARG A 158 15.48 -1.12 -16.65
N ARG A 159 14.28 -0.57 -16.88
CA ARG A 159 13.51 -0.66 -18.16
C ARG A 159 14.30 -0.33 -19.43
N ASN A 160 15.46 0.34 -19.34
CA ASN A 160 16.31 0.73 -20.46
C ASN A 160 17.81 0.38 -20.27
N GLN A 161 18.16 -0.50 -19.33
CA GLN A 161 19.55 -0.91 -19.09
C GLN A 161 19.70 -2.42 -19.25
N THR A 162 20.67 -2.85 -20.05
CA THR A 162 21.03 -4.28 -20.21
C THR A 162 22.03 -4.75 -19.16
N VAL A 163 22.71 -3.83 -18.48
CA VAL A 163 23.74 -4.16 -17.50
C VAL A 163 23.11 -4.34 -16.11
N PRO A 164 23.36 -5.45 -15.41
CA PRO A 164 22.91 -5.65 -14.04
C PRO A 164 23.48 -4.57 -13.12
N THR A 165 22.61 -3.92 -12.35
CA THR A 165 23.00 -2.92 -11.35
C THR A 165 22.70 -3.42 -9.95
N LEU A 166 23.56 -3.12 -8.99
CA LEU A 166 23.24 -3.33 -7.58
C LEU A 166 22.05 -2.44 -7.22
N ILE A 167 21.13 -2.96 -6.39
CA ILE A 167 19.96 -2.22 -5.94
C ILE A 167 20.35 -0.93 -5.19
N VAL A 168 21.42 -1.00 -4.40
CA VAL A 168 21.92 0.15 -3.63
C VAL A 168 22.88 0.98 -4.49
N THR A 169 22.57 2.27 -4.67
CA THR A 169 23.43 3.22 -5.39
C THR A 169 24.59 3.72 -4.52
N SER A 170 25.62 4.31 -5.13
CA SER A 170 26.70 4.99 -4.41
C SER A 170 26.20 6.13 -3.50
N SER A 171 25.09 6.77 -3.85
CA SER A 171 24.49 7.88 -3.10
C SER A 171 23.59 7.45 -1.94
N TYR A 172 23.27 6.17 -1.77
CA TYR A 172 22.22 5.71 -0.85
C TYR A 172 22.47 6.08 0.63
N PRO A 173 21.66 6.96 1.25
CA PRO A 173 21.95 7.54 2.57
C PRO A 173 21.26 6.83 3.74
N VAL A 174 20.35 5.88 3.49
CA VAL A 174 19.46 5.34 4.52
C VAL A 174 20.21 4.69 5.68
N PHE A 175 21.33 3.99 5.45
CA PHE A 175 22.13 3.42 6.54
C PHE A 175 22.67 4.47 7.52
N LEU A 176 23.14 5.60 7.00
CA LEU A 176 23.62 6.72 7.81
C LEU A 176 22.46 7.34 8.60
N LEU A 177 21.34 7.59 7.93
CA LEU A 177 20.15 8.15 8.56
C LEU A 177 19.57 7.22 9.63
N HIS A 178 19.60 5.91 9.41
CA HIS A 178 19.13 4.92 10.37
C HIS A 178 20.00 4.90 11.62
N ALA A 179 21.32 4.99 11.47
CA ALA A 179 22.23 5.10 12.61
C ALA A 179 22.03 6.42 13.38
N LEU A 180 21.82 7.54 12.67
CA LEU A 180 21.51 8.85 13.27
C LEU A 180 20.18 8.83 14.03
N LEU A 181 19.17 8.18 13.46
CA LEU A 181 17.86 8.01 14.08
C LEU A 181 17.95 7.24 15.39
N HIS A 182 18.69 6.13 15.44
CA HIS A 182 18.87 5.37 16.70
C HIS A 182 19.70 6.11 17.73
N LEU A 183 20.71 6.86 17.29
CA LEU A 183 21.53 7.66 18.20
C LEU A 183 20.73 8.79 18.85
N THR A 184 19.82 9.42 18.10
CA THR A 184 18.98 10.55 18.54
C THR A 184 17.60 10.13 19.08
N GLY A 185 17.19 8.90 18.81
CA GLY A 185 15.86 8.33 19.08
C GLY A 185 15.71 7.64 20.43
N GLN A 186 16.44 8.08 21.46
CA GLN A 186 16.36 7.46 22.77
C GLN A 186 15.09 7.84 23.54
N LYS A 187 14.84 7.19 24.68
CA LYS A 187 13.69 7.54 25.53
C LYS A 187 13.84 8.98 26.00
N LYS A 188 12.72 9.72 26.07
CA LYS A 188 12.67 11.16 26.41
C LYS A 188 13.39 11.52 27.72
N GLU A 189 13.48 10.57 28.65
CA GLU A 189 14.18 10.69 29.95
C GLU A 189 15.72 10.67 29.81
N GLU A 190 16.25 10.12 28.72
CA GLU A 190 17.70 10.03 28.41
C GLU A 190 18.15 11.09 27.38
N LEU A 191 17.22 11.87 26.81
CA LEU A 191 17.51 12.85 25.75
C LEU A 191 18.13 14.13 26.33
N GLU A 192 19.36 14.42 25.91
CA GLU A 192 19.99 15.71 26.17
C GLU A 192 19.46 16.77 25.18
N GLU A 193 19.53 18.06 25.55
CA GLU A 193 19.07 19.16 24.67
C GLU A 193 19.72 19.12 23.27
N VAL A 194 20.98 18.69 23.20
CA VAL A 194 21.71 18.51 21.95
C VAL A 194 21.07 17.42 21.06
N ASP A 195 20.50 16.35 21.63
CA ASP A 195 19.83 15.29 20.85
C ASP A 195 18.55 15.80 20.22
N THR A 196 17.76 16.56 20.97
CA THR A 196 16.54 17.18 20.48
C THR A 196 16.83 18.14 19.32
N ARG A 197 17.87 18.98 19.45
CA ARG A 197 18.29 19.90 18.39
C ARG A 197 18.80 19.16 17.15
N LEU A 198 19.62 18.12 17.33
CA LEU A 198 20.10 17.29 16.21
C LEU A 198 18.95 16.60 15.49
N ARG A 199 17.98 16.08 16.24
CA ARG A 199 16.79 15.44 15.67
C ARG A 199 15.96 16.42 14.85
N GLU A 200 15.80 17.66 15.30
CA GLU A 200 15.15 18.72 14.53
C GLU A 200 15.96 19.09 13.27
N ASP A 201 17.29 19.22 13.39
CA ASP A 201 18.18 19.52 12.27
C ASP A 201 18.11 18.43 11.16
N ILE A 202 17.91 17.16 11.53
CA ILE A 202 17.89 16.01 10.60
C ILE A 202 16.48 15.69 10.10
N PHE A 203 15.50 15.63 11.00
CA PHE A 203 14.15 15.09 10.76
C PHE A 203 13.04 16.12 10.92
N GLY A 204 13.39 17.38 11.20
CA GLY A 204 12.44 18.48 11.34
C GLY A 204 11.69 18.80 10.05
N SER A 205 10.72 19.70 10.14
CA SER A 205 9.78 20.03 9.05
C SER A 205 10.48 20.62 7.81
N ALA A 206 11.55 21.39 8.01
CA ALA A 206 12.34 22.00 6.94
C ALA A 206 13.37 21.06 6.28
N SER A 207 13.51 19.83 6.78
CA SER A 207 14.50 18.88 6.27
C SER A 207 14.06 18.25 4.94
N PRO A 208 15.00 17.94 4.01
CA PRO A 208 14.66 17.19 2.80
C PRO A 208 14.13 15.78 3.10
N HIS A 209 14.38 15.26 4.31
CA HIS A 209 13.80 14.02 4.79
C HIS A 209 12.26 14.10 4.88
N ARG A 210 11.70 15.26 5.23
CA ARG A 210 10.25 15.47 5.24
C ARG A 210 9.64 15.26 3.86
N SER A 211 10.26 15.83 2.82
CA SER A 211 9.82 15.67 1.43
C SER A 211 9.88 14.22 0.96
N TYR A 212 10.84 13.44 1.46
CA TYR A 212 10.91 12.01 1.23
C TYR A 212 9.75 11.24 1.87
N LEU A 213 9.45 11.50 3.15
CA LEU A 213 8.30 10.87 3.81
C LEU A 213 7.00 11.21 3.11
N GLU A 214 6.82 12.45 2.66
CA GLU A 214 5.66 12.86 1.88
C GLU A 214 5.59 12.16 0.52
N ALA A 215 6.73 11.90 -0.12
CA ALA A 215 6.77 11.11 -1.36
C ALA A 215 6.39 9.64 -1.12
N VAL A 216 6.83 9.04 0.01
CA VAL A 216 6.42 7.68 0.40
C VAL A 216 4.93 7.65 0.72
N CYS A 217 4.42 8.61 1.49
CA CYS A 217 3.01 8.73 1.83
C CYS A 217 2.15 8.90 0.58
N ARG A 218 2.64 9.61 -0.44
CA ARG A 218 1.95 9.76 -1.73
C ARG A 218 1.62 8.45 -2.43
N ARG A 219 2.36 7.37 -2.16
CA ARG A 219 2.04 6.03 -2.67
C ARG A 219 0.74 5.46 -2.11
N THR A 220 0.24 5.98 -0.99
CA THR A 220 -1.08 5.60 -0.43
C THR A 220 -2.25 6.29 -1.13
N HIS A 221 -2.01 7.32 -1.95
CA HIS A 221 -3.06 8.06 -2.65
C HIS A 221 -3.48 7.45 -3.99
N ASN A 222 -2.71 6.50 -4.53
CA ASN A 222 -3.04 5.86 -5.80
C ASN A 222 -3.02 4.33 -5.67
N ALA A 223 -4.21 3.72 -5.73
CA ALA A 223 -4.39 2.27 -5.65
C ALA A 223 -3.68 1.52 -6.79
N GLU A 224 -3.61 2.10 -7.99
CA GLU A 224 -3.01 1.46 -9.17
C GLU A 224 -1.47 1.37 -9.07
N GLN A 225 -0.83 2.32 -8.37
CA GLN A 225 0.63 2.37 -8.17
C GLN A 225 1.13 1.55 -6.97
N GLN A 226 0.24 0.82 -6.30
CA GLN A 226 0.57 -0.02 -5.14
C GLN A 226 1.16 -1.39 -5.52
N GLN A 227 1.43 -1.63 -6.81
CA GLN A 227 2.05 -2.88 -7.27
C GLN A 227 3.52 -3.00 -6.82
N SER A 228 3.72 -3.90 -5.85
CA SER A 228 4.89 -4.75 -5.59
C SER A 228 6.29 -4.09 -5.52
N LEU A 229 6.59 -3.38 -4.43
CA LEU A 229 7.96 -3.23 -3.92
C LEU A 229 8.41 -4.45 -3.07
N ILE A 230 7.50 -5.40 -2.84
CA ILE A 230 7.67 -6.48 -1.86
C ILE A 230 8.50 -7.66 -2.39
N GLY A 231 9.04 -7.59 -3.61
CA GLY A 231 9.93 -8.63 -4.14
C GLY A 231 11.40 -8.53 -3.70
N ASN A 232 11.77 -7.60 -2.80
CA ASN A 232 13.16 -7.26 -2.54
C ASN A 232 13.58 -7.32 -1.06
N TRP A 233 14.65 -8.07 -0.75
CA TRP A 233 15.08 -8.35 0.62
C TRP A 233 15.72 -7.12 1.23
N PHE A 234 16.48 -6.38 0.42
CA PHE A 234 17.16 -5.15 0.82
C PHE A 234 16.15 -4.04 1.12
N VAL A 235 15.07 -3.94 0.35
CA VAL A 235 13.98 -2.99 0.62
C VAL A 235 13.38 -3.23 2.01
N GLN A 236 13.06 -4.49 2.33
CA GLN A 236 12.42 -4.83 3.60
C GLN A 236 13.36 -4.68 4.79
N THR A 237 14.60 -5.16 4.65
CA THR A 237 15.56 -5.17 5.76
C THR A 237 16.23 -3.83 6.02
N ILE A 238 16.30 -2.95 5.02
CA ILE A 238 16.96 -1.65 5.15
C ILE A 238 15.92 -0.53 5.25
N GLU A 239 15.22 -0.23 4.17
CA GLU A 239 14.42 0.99 4.08
C GLU A 239 13.09 0.89 4.83
N GLN A 240 12.39 -0.24 4.73
CA GLN A 240 11.16 -0.43 5.50
C GLN A 240 11.45 -0.57 7.00
N ARG A 241 12.56 -1.21 7.37
CA ARG A 241 13.00 -1.25 8.77
C ARG A 241 13.34 0.14 9.30
N TYR A 242 14.03 0.94 8.49
CA TYR A 242 14.27 2.35 8.80
C TYR A 242 12.96 3.11 9.00
N LEU A 243 11.97 2.96 8.11
CA LEU A 243 10.67 3.64 8.24
C LEU A 243 9.87 3.18 9.47
N LEU A 244 9.95 1.91 9.87
CA LEU A 244 9.38 1.43 11.13
C LEU A 244 9.98 2.16 12.33
N ASP A 245 11.31 2.32 12.35
CA ASP A 245 11.99 3.04 13.42
C ASP A 245 11.71 4.56 13.34
N VAL A 246 11.45 5.12 12.14
CA VAL A 246 11.01 6.53 11.98
C VAL A 246 9.64 6.77 12.62
N LEU A 247 8.73 5.79 12.53
CA LEU A 247 7.43 5.87 13.21
C LEU A 247 7.57 5.81 14.72
N GLU A 248 8.53 5.05 15.23
CA GLU A 248 8.79 4.92 16.66
C GLU A 248 9.53 6.15 17.24
N PHE A 249 10.52 6.67 16.51
CA PHE A 249 11.48 7.63 17.04
C PHE A 249 11.74 8.87 16.18
N GLY A 250 11.21 8.99 14.97
CA GLY A 250 11.73 9.95 13.98
C GLY A 250 10.91 11.22 13.82
N LEU A 251 9.58 11.12 13.86
CA LEU A 251 8.73 12.28 13.62
C LEU A 251 8.69 13.17 14.86
N VAL A 252 9.27 14.37 14.79
CA VAL A 252 9.29 15.33 15.89
C VAL A 252 7.90 15.94 16.04
N ASP A 253 7.31 15.79 17.23
CA ASP A 253 6.09 16.51 17.60
C ASP A 253 6.48 17.95 17.93
N SER A 254 6.40 18.84 16.94
CA SER A 254 6.66 20.28 17.14
C SER A 254 5.64 20.85 18.14
N PRO A 255 6.04 21.76 19.06
CA PRO A 255 5.12 22.46 19.96
C PRO A 255 4.15 23.43 19.23
N ALA A 256 4.22 23.47 17.89
CA ALA A 256 3.49 24.35 17.01
C ALA A 256 1.95 24.17 17.00
N LEU A 257 1.32 25.02 16.19
CA LEU A 257 -0.12 25.14 15.94
C LEU A 257 -0.78 23.78 15.68
N GLU A 258 -2.05 23.59 16.08
CA GLU A 258 -2.82 22.34 15.86
C GLU A 258 -2.80 21.85 14.40
N SER A 259 -2.71 22.77 13.44
CA SER A 259 -2.58 22.44 12.01
C SER A 259 -1.35 21.57 11.71
N GLU A 260 -0.19 21.91 12.29
CA GLU A 260 1.05 21.15 12.08
C GLU A 260 0.98 19.77 12.76
N ARG A 261 0.40 19.70 13.95
CA ARG A 261 0.19 18.43 14.66
C ARG A 261 -0.70 17.49 13.86
N SER A 262 -1.76 18.03 13.25
CA SER A 262 -2.65 17.28 12.37
C SER A 262 -1.92 16.73 11.16
N ALA A 263 -1.07 17.53 10.51
CA ALA A 263 -0.26 17.09 9.37
C ALA A 263 0.77 16.00 9.73
N VAL A 264 1.38 16.08 10.92
CA VAL A 264 2.28 15.04 11.43
C VAL A 264 1.52 13.75 11.74
N ARG A 265 0.36 13.83 12.40
CA ARG A 265 -0.51 12.66 12.67
C ARG A 265 -0.95 11.98 11.38
N SER A 266 -1.39 12.75 10.39
CA SER A 266 -1.80 12.22 9.08
C SER A 266 -0.64 11.53 8.37
N CYS A 267 0.55 12.14 8.35
CA CYS A 267 1.75 11.52 7.80
C CYS A 267 2.14 10.22 8.54
N ARG A 268 2.08 10.19 9.88
CA ARG A 268 2.29 8.97 10.68
C ARG A 268 1.30 7.86 10.28
N LEU A 269 0.02 8.20 10.17
CA LEU A 269 -1.03 7.26 9.82
C LEU A 269 -0.87 6.71 8.39
N GLN A 270 -0.59 7.57 7.42
CA GLN A 270 -0.31 7.18 6.03
C GLN A 270 0.92 6.29 5.91
N LEU A 271 2.02 6.64 6.60
CA LEU A 271 3.25 5.86 6.58
C LEU A 271 3.05 4.49 7.25
N ALA A 272 2.37 4.45 8.41
CA ALA A 272 2.02 3.20 9.06
C ALA A 272 1.15 2.32 8.15
N PHE A 273 0.14 2.89 7.50
CA PHE A 273 -0.70 2.17 6.56
C PHE A 273 0.11 1.62 5.37
N PHE A 274 0.98 2.43 4.76
CA PHE A 274 1.89 1.99 3.71
C PHE A 274 2.73 0.77 4.12
N LEU A 275 3.26 0.78 5.35
CA LEU A 275 4.06 -0.33 5.86
C LEU A 275 3.22 -1.62 6.04
N THR A 276 1.95 -1.52 6.45
CA THR A 276 1.11 -2.72 6.65
C THR A 276 1.00 -3.59 5.40
N PHE A 277 0.89 -3.00 4.20
CA PHE A 277 0.77 -3.76 2.95
C PHE A 277 2.07 -3.88 2.15
N SER A 278 3.19 -3.38 2.69
CA SER A 278 4.51 -3.51 2.07
C SER A 278 5.45 -4.46 2.82
N LEU A 279 5.07 -4.90 4.01
CA LEU A 279 5.80 -5.86 4.83
C LEU A 279 5.37 -7.31 4.54
N SER A 280 6.36 -8.21 4.55
CA SER A 280 6.13 -9.66 4.45
C SER A 280 5.76 -10.30 5.78
N GLU A 281 5.41 -11.59 5.77
CA GLU A 281 5.08 -12.33 6.98
C GLU A 281 6.22 -12.38 8.01
N ALA A 282 7.48 -12.26 7.57
CA ALA A 282 8.65 -12.18 8.45
C ALA A 282 8.62 -10.96 9.40
N PHE A 283 7.83 -9.93 9.06
CA PHE A 283 7.64 -8.72 9.86
C PHE A 283 6.29 -8.69 10.56
N TYR A 284 5.61 -9.83 10.71
CA TYR A 284 4.33 -9.90 11.41
C TYR A 284 4.31 -9.21 12.79
N PRO A 285 5.32 -9.38 13.68
CA PRO A 285 5.35 -8.65 14.94
C PRO A 285 5.34 -7.13 14.78
N ALA A 286 5.98 -6.59 13.72
CA ALA A 286 5.96 -5.17 13.43
C ALA A 286 4.57 -4.71 12.95
N ILE A 287 3.88 -5.50 12.13
CA ILE A 287 2.50 -5.20 11.71
C ILE A 287 1.56 -5.16 12.93
N VAL A 288 1.69 -6.12 13.85
CA VAL A 288 0.93 -6.15 15.11
C VAL A 288 1.22 -4.90 15.96
N LYS A 289 2.49 -4.48 16.05
CA LYS A 289 2.88 -3.25 16.73
C LYS A 289 2.25 -2.01 16.08
N LEU A 290 2.24 -1.92 14.75
CA LEU A 290 1.55 -0.83 14.04
C LEU A 290 0.05 -0.79 14.34
N PHE A 291 -0.59 -1.96 14.47
CA PHE A 291 -2.00 -2.06 14.88
C PHE A 291 -2.24 -1.56 16.30
N ASP A 292 -1.35 -1.89 17.24
CA ASP A 292 -1.46 -1.46 18.63
C ASP A 292 -1.15 0.03 18.83
N ASP A 293 -0.15 0.55 18.13
CA ASP A 293 0.45 1.86 18.43
C ASP A 293 -0.08 3.00 17.55
N ILE A 294 -0.58 2.70 16.34
CA ILE A 294 -0.96 3.73 15.36
C ILE A 294 -2.33 3.47 14.73
N ILE A 295 -2.49 2.35 14.02
CA ILE A 295 -3.64 2.13 13.13
C ILE A 295 -4.97 2.08 13.90
N PHE A 296 -5.03 1.45 15.07
CA PHE A 296 -6.27 1.39 15.87
C PHE A 296 -6.22 2.32 17.08
N LYS A 297 -5.54 3.46 16.95
CA LYS A 297 -5.50 4.52 17.97
C LYS A 297 -6.32 5.72 17.49
N LEU A 298 -7.34 6.06 18.27
CA LEU A 298 -8.31 7.12 17.95
C LEU A 298 -7.64 8.49 17.70
N ASP A 299 -6.57 8.77 18.43
CA ASP A 299 -5.84 10.05 18.40
C ASP A 299 -5.29 10.43 17.01
N TYR A 300 -5.03 9.44 16.15
CA TYR A 300 -4.51 9.68 14.79
C TYR A 300 -5.58 10.12 13.78
N TYR A 301 -6.86 10.00 14.13
CA TYR A 301 -7.98 10.26 13.21
C TYR A 301 -8.63 11.63 13.41
N GLY A 302 -8.25 12.37 14.47
CA GLY A 302 -8.72 13.73 14.73
C GLY A 302 -10.25 13.86 14.75
N CYS A 303 -10.78 14.94 14.17
CA CYS A 303 -12.23 15.19 14.14
C CYS A 303 -13.02 14.18 13.30
N ARG A 304 -12.37 13.48 12.35
CA ARG A 304 -13.04 12.53 11.45
C ARG A 304 -13.62 11.33 12.19
N ALA A 305 -12.97 10.90 13.27
CA ALA A 305 -13.51 9.85 14.11
C ALA A 305 -14.81 10.28 14.80
N ALA A 306 -14.87 11.53 15.28
CA ALA A 306 -16.07 12.09 15.90
C ALA A 306 -17.21 12.27 14.88
N GLU A 307 -16.91 12.78 13.67
CA GLU A 307 -17.88 12.92 12.57
C GLU A 307 -18.54 11.59 12.18
N LEU A 308 -17.81 10.48 12.28
CA LEU A 308 -18.29 9.14 11.96
C LEU A 308 -18.81 8.35 13.18
N ALA A 309 -18.92 9.02 14.34
CA ALA A 309 -19.30 8.43 15.61
C ALA A 309 -18.52 7.13 15.93
N VAL A 310 -17.19 7.16 15.70
CA VAL A 310 -16.29 6.05 15.99
C VAL A 310 -15.74 6.19 17.40
N THR A 311 -15.88 5.13 18.20
CA THR A 311 -15.47 5.11 19.60
C THR A 311 -14.16 4.34 19.80
N GLY A 312 -13.55 4.49 20.98
CA GLY A 312 -12.41 3.66 21.37
C GLY A 312 -12.75 2.16 21.48
N ALA A 313 -14.01 1.82 21.78
CA ALA A 313 -14.48 0.44 21.81
C ALA A 313 -14.54 -0.17 20.41
N ASP A 314 -14.97 0.62 19.41
CA ASP A 314 -14.95 0.21 18.00
C ASP A 314 -13.52 -0.07 17.55
N MET A 315 -12.57 0.80 17.90
CA MET A 315 -11.15 0.61 17.60
C MET A 315 -10.58 -0.68 18.20
N GLN A 316 -10.91 -1.00 19.46
CA GLN A 316 -10.45 -2.26 20.07
C GLN A 316 -11.06 -3.49 19.39
N ARG A 317 -12.35 -3.43 19.03
CA ARG A 317 -13.02 -4.52 18.29
C ARG A 317 -12.41 -4.71 16.91
N TRP A 318 -12.21 -3.64 16.15
CA TRP A 318 -11.55 -3.70 14.85
C TRP A 318 -10.14 -4.25 14.97
N LYS A 319 -9.36 -3.75 15.94
CA LYS A 319 -8.02 -4.27 16.20
C LYS A 319 -7.99 -5.77 16.42
N PHE A 320 -8.91 -6.29 17.25
CA PHE A 320 -9.03 -7.73 17.49
C PHE A 320 -9.36 -8.48 16.19
N ASN A 321 -10.37 -8.03 15.46
CA ASN A 321 -10.82 -8.66 14.21
C ASN A 321 -9.70 -8.69 13.16
N TYR A 322 -9.01 -7.57 12.94
CA TYR A 322 -7.94 -7.48 11.95
C TYR A 322 -6.70 -8.27 12.37
N LYS A 323 -6.35 -8.33 13.67
CA LYS A 323 -5.27 -9.22 14.14
C LYS A 323 -5.58 -10.69 13.85
N LEU A 324 -6.82 -11.12 14.05
CA LEU A 324 -7.28 -12.47 13.72
C LEU A 324 -7.16 -12.75 12.22
N LEU A 325 -7.59 -11.80 11.38
CA LEU A 325 -7.48 -11.93 9.91
C LEU A 325 -6.04 -11.95 9.43
N THR A 326 -5.17 -11.11 9.98
CA THR A 326 -3.73 -11.12 9.68
C THR A 326 -3.08 -12.43 10.10
N GLN A 327 -3.43 -12.96 11.28
CA GLN A 327 -2.91 -14.25 11.74
C GLN A 327 -3.34 -15.41 10.82
N ARG A 328 -4.56 -15.37 10.28
CA ARG A 328 -5.04 -16.36 9.29
C ARG A 328 -4.25 -16.32 7.97
N ALA A 329 -3.68 -15.17 7.61
CA ALA A 329 -2.93 -15.01 6.37
C ALA A 329 -1.49 -15.56 6.45
N ILE A 330 -0.98 -15.81 7.66
CA ILE A 330 0.36 -16.36 7.88
C ILE A 330 0.38 -17.82 7.43
N GLN A 331 1.38 -18.17 6.62
CA GLN A 331 1.57 -19.53 6.13
C GLN A 331 2.58 -20.29 6.99
N ASN A 332 3.60 -19.60 7.51
CA ASN A 332 4.59 -20.20 8.38
C ASN A 332 4.35 -19.82 9.86
N GLU A 333 3.92 -20.80 10.67
CA GLU A 333 3.66 -20.61 12.10
C GLU A 333 4.90 -20.13 12.88
N VAL A 334 6.12 -20.37 12.39
CA VAL A 334 7.35 -19.85 12.99
C VAL A 334 7.37 -18.32 13.01
N ASN A 335 6.68 -17.66 12.08
CA ASN A 335 6.58 -16.19 12.02
C ASN A 335 5.65 -15.58 13.09
N LEU A 336 4.97 -16.42 13.89
CA LEU A 336 4.23 -15.98 15.08
C LEU A 336 5.15 -15.68 16.27
N ALA A 337 6.37 -16.26 16.30
CA ALA A 337 7.28 -16.11 17.42
C ALA A 337 8.04 -14.77 17.37
N PRO A 338 8.07 -13.97 18.45
CA PRO A 338 8.76 -12.67 18.48
C PRO A 338 10.30 -12.77 18.48
N ALA A 339 10.86 -13.94 18.80
CA ALA A 339 12.30 -14.17 18.94
C ALA A 339 12.81 -15.15 17.86
N ARG A 340 12.98 -14.66 16.63
CA ARG A 340 13.55 -15.45 15.53
C ARG A 340 15.05 -15.19 15.36
N ALA A 341 15.83 -16.26 15.20
CA ALA A 341 17.22 -16.21 14.76
C ALA A 341 17.35 -16.93 13.40
N GLY A 342 17.50 -16.17 12.31
CA GLY A 342 17.78 -16.69 10.97
C GLY A 342 16.62 -16.53 9.98
N LEU A 343 16.95 -16.32 8.70
CA LEU A 343 16.00 -16.04 7.60
C LEU A 343 15.84 -17.28 6.69
N THR A 344 14.61 -17.58 6.29
CA THR A 344 14.28 -18.60 5.27
C THR A 344 14.02 -17.88 3.95
N ALA A 345 14.63 -18.37 2.87
CA ALA A 345 14.86 -17.60 1.64
C ALA A 345 13.63 -17.34 0.75
N ALA A 346 12.40 -17.68 1.16
CA ALA A 346 11.20 -17.56 0.32
C ALA A 346 10.10 -16.62 0.86
N GLU A 347 10.10 -16.29 2.16
CA GLU A 347 8.97 -15.64 2.86
C GLU A 347 8.84 -14.13 2.59
N TRP A 348 9.85 -13.55 1.95
CA TRP A 348 10.00 -12.12 1.76
C TRP A 348 9.58 -11.68 0.35
N LYS A 349 9.02 -12.55 -0.50
CA LYS A 349 8.63 -12.17 -1.88
C LYS A 349 7.22 -11.58 -1.99
N THR A 350 6.37 -11.83 -1.00
CA THR A 350 4.96 -11.45 -1.02
C THR A 350 4.57 -10.71 0.25
N PRO A 351 3.74 -9.66 0.15
CA PRO A 351 3.29 -8.95 1.34
C PRO A 351 2.31 -9.82 2.12
N LEU A 352 2.31 -9.69 3.45
CA LEU A 352 1.35 -10.40 4.29
C LEU A 352 -0.06 -9.86 4.09
N LEU A 353 -0.19 -8.53 4.07
CA LEU A 353 -1.45 -7.82 3.85
C LEU A 353 -1.40 -7.07 2.53
N ARG A 354 -2.57 -6.80 1.97
CA ARG A 354 -2.72 -6.07 0.71
C ARG A 354 -3.18 -4.66 0.98
N SER A 355 -3.01 -3.75 0.03
CA SER A 355 -3.54 -2.40 0.22
C SER A 355 -5.03 -2.38 0.55
N THR A 356 -5.81 -3.29 -0.03
CA THR A 356 -7.24 -3.45 0.25
C THR A 356 -7.56 -4.18 1.56
N TRP A 357 -6.59 -4.52 2.41
CA TRP A 357 -6.83 -5.25 3.66
C TRP A 357 -7.91 -4.62 4.57
N PRO A 358 -8.13 -3.29 4.62
CA PRO A 358 -9.25 -2.70 5.37
C PRO A 358 -10.64 -3.11 4.87
N TYR A 359 -10.75 -3.65 3.66
CA TYR A 359 -12.00 -4.21 3.13
C TYR A 359 -12.05 -5.75 3.21
N SER A 360 -10.94 -6.41 3.54
CA SER A 360 -10.82 -7.87 3.59
C SER A 360 -11.89 -8.58 4.44
N PRO A 361 -12.48 -8.00 5.52
CA PRO A 361 -13.59 -8.66 6.20
C PRO A 361 -14.76 -8.98 5.26
N LEU A 362 -15.08 -8.10 4.31
CA LEU A 362 -16.22 -8.29 3.39
C LEU A 362 -16.01 -9.48 2.46
N TYR A 363 -14.75 -9.79 2.09
CA TYR A 363 -14.45 -10.98 1.31
C TYR A 363 -14.78 -12.28 2.04
N LEU A 364 -14.89 -12.26 3.37
CA LEU A 364 -15.32 -13.43 4.14
C LEU A 364 -16.77 -13.82 3.82
N LEU A 365 -17.63 -12.88 3.44
CA LEU A 365 -19.01 -13.17 3.04
C LEU A 365 -19.02 -13.95 1.73
N VAL A 366 -18.19 -13.52 0.77
CA VAL A 366 -17.97 -14.24 -0.50
C VAL A 366 -17.43 -15.64 -0.24
N GLU A 367 -16.41 -15.76 0.61
CA GLU A 367 -15.80 -17.06 0.92
C GLU A 367 -16.77 -18.01 1.64
N LYS A 368 -17.58 -17.50 2.57
CA LYS A 368 -18.61 -18.28 3.27
C LYS A 368 -19.66 -18.80 2.30
N LEU A 369 -20.04 -18.01 1.29
CA LEU A 369 -21.03 -18.41 0.29
C LEU A 369 -20.46 -19.46 -0.69
N GLU A 370 -19.20 -19.33 -1.10
CA GLU A 370 -18.56 -20.27 -2.03
C GLU A 370 -18.15 -21.60 -1.39
N LYS A 371 -17.62 -21.57 -0.16
CA LYS A 371 -17.00 -22.74 0.49
C LYS A 371 -17.80 -23.29 1.67
N GLY A 372 -18.91 -22.66 2.03
CA GLY A 372 -19.63 -22.95 3.27
C GLY A 372 -18.93 -22.36 4.51
N PRO A 373 -19.50 -22.57 5.71
CA PRO A 373 -18.93 -22.05 6.95
C PRO A 373 -17.59 -22.70 7.25
N ALA A 374 -16.48 -21.96 7.17
CA ALA A 374 -15.20 -22.44 7.65
C ALA A 374 -15.18 -22.43 9.19
N HIS A 375 -14.72 -23.51 9.83
CA HIS A 375 -14.70 -23.68 11.29
C HIS A 375 -14.03 -22.55 12.11
N ARG A 376 -13.15 -21.72 11.51
CA ARG A 376 -12.54 -20.56 12.20
C ARG A 376 -13.28 -19.22 11.97
N LEU A 377 -14.28 -19.19 11.09
CA LEU A 377 -15.06 -17.99 10.72
C LEU A 377 -16.35 -17.83 11.54
N GLU A 378 -16.63 -18.75 12.46
CA GLU A 378 -17.75 -18.68 13.40
C GLU A 378 -17.59 -17.51 14.39
N GLN A 379 -16.36 -17.03 14.60
CA GLN A 379 -16.06 -15.97 15.57
C GLN A 379 -16.50 -14.57 15.13
N LEU A 380 -16.70 -14.35 13.82
CA LEU A 380 -17.10 -13.04 13.28
C LEU A 380 -18.55 -13.09 12.77
N THR A 381 -19.42 -12.34 13.44
CA THR A 381 -20.80 -12.11 12.99
C THR A 381 -20.82 -11.33 11.68
N GLU A 382 -21.86 -11.52 10.87
CA GLU A 382 -22.05 -10.75 9.64
C GLU A 382 -22.11 -9.23 9.91
N THR A 383 -22.74 -8.83 11.01
CA THR A 383 -22.78 -7.43 11.47
C THR A 383 -21.39 -6.86 11.74
N ALA A 384 -20.51 -7.64 12.40
CA ALA A 384 -19.14 -7.24 12.65
C ALA A 384 -18.31 -7.18 11.36
N ILE A 385 -18.56 -8.09 10.42
CA ILE A 385 -17.90 -8.11 9.10
C ILE A 385 -18.25 -6.85 8.30
N ILE A 386 -19.54 -6.58 8.11
CA ILE A 386 -20.01 -5.41 7.33
C ILE A 386 -19.59 -4.12 8.03
N GLY A 387 -19.84 -4.02 9.34
CA GLY A 387 -19.50 -2.85 10.13
C GLY A 387 -18.00 -2.55 10.13
N SER A 388 -17.14 -3.55 10.34
CA SER A 388 -15.68 -3.34 10.34
C SER A 388 -15.14 -3.05 8.94
N GLY A 389 -15.60 -3.77 7.91
CA GLY A 389 -15.10 -3.59 6.54
C GLY A 389 -15.48 -2.25 5.92
N LEU A 390 -16.65 -1.69 6.27
CA LEU A 390 -17.11 -0.41 5.73
C LEU A 390 -16.82 0.80 6.63
N ARG A 391 -16.99 0.72 7.95
CA ARG A 391 -16.74 1.90 8.83
C ARG A 391 -15.25 2.20 8.97
N PHE A 392 -14.41 1.17 9.12
CA PHE A 392 -12.98 1.38 9.26
C PHE A 392 -12.34 1.89 7.97
N SER A 393 -12.72 1.32 6.82
CA SER A 393 -12.24 1.81 5.52
C SER A 393 -12.67 3.25 5.25
N GLU A 394 -13.91 3.62 5.57
CA GLU A 394 -14.39 5.01 5.47
C GLU A 394 -13.57 5.96 6.33
N LEU A 395 -13.32 5.58 7.58
CA LEU A 395 -12.54 6.39 8.50
C LEU A 395 -11.12 6.62 7.97
N LEU A 396 -10.48 5.56 7.46
CA LEU A 396 -9.12 5.62 6.95
C LEU A 396 -9.01 6.46 5.65
N GLU A 397 -9.98 6.33 4.74
CA GLU A 397 -10.06 7.15 3.51
C GLU A 397 -10.30 8.63 3.84
N ARG A 398 -11.21 8.95 4.77
CA ARG A 398 -11.55 10.33 5.15
C ARG A 398 -10.49 11.03 6.00
N ALA A 399 -9.82 10.31 6.90
CA ALA A 399 -8.80 10.89 7.78
C ALA A 399 -7.41 10.94 7.14
N GLY A 400 -7.05 9.88 6.42
CA GLY A 400 -5.73 9.77 5.80
C GLY A 400 -5.67 10.27 4.36
N GLY A 401 -6.80 10.61 3.73
CA GLY A 401 -6.84 10.92 2.30
C GLY A 401 -6.36 9.77 1.41
N MET A 402 -6.37 8.53 1.93
CA MET A 402 -5.78 7.37 1.27
C MET A 402 -6.75 6.78 0.25
N ALA A 403 -6.22 6.24 -0.85
CA ALA A 403 -6.96 5.42 -1.79
C ALA A 403 -6.66 3.95 -1.49
N ILE A 404 -7.50 3.34 -0.67
CA ILE A 404 -7.34 1.94 -0.21
C ILE A 404 -7.59 0.94 -1.34
N ALA A 405 -8.56 1.26 -2.20
CA ALA A 405 -9.06 0.37 -3.25
C ALA A 405 -9.41 1.19 -4.50
N SER A 406 -9.26 0.60 -5.68
CA SER A 406 -9.74 1.18 -6.94
C SER A 406 -11.27 1.34 -6.94
N PRO A 407 -11.83 2.15 -7.85
CA PRO A 407 -13.29 2.30 -7.95
C PRO A 407 -14.01 0.97 -8.15
N THR A 408 -13.45 0.08 -8.99
CA THR A 408 -14.03 -1.25 -9.21
C THR A 408 -13.91 -2.13 -7.96
N GLU A 409 -12.78 -2.12 -7.26
CA GLU A 409 -12.65 -2.89 -6.03
C GLU A 409 -13.62 -2.40 -4.94
N ARG A 410 -13.82 -1.08 -4.80
CA ARG A 410 -14.85 -0.52 -3.90
C ARG A 410 -16.25 -1.00 -4.28
N LEU A 411 -16.57 -1.01 -5.57
CA LEU A 411 -17.83 -1.55 -6.08
C LEU A 411 -17.99 -3.04 -5.70
N MET A 412 -16.93 -3.83 -5.89
CA MET A 412 -16.90 -5.25 -5.54
C MET A 412 -17.10 -5.47 -4.03
N TYR A 413 -16.44 -4.68 -3.18
CA TYR A 413 -16.58 -4.76 -1.73
C TYR A 413 -17.99 -4.37 -1.27
N LEU A 414 -18.61 -3.38 -1.91
CA LEU A 414 -20.01 -3.02 -1.64
C LEU A 414 -20.98 -4.12 -2.10
N MET A 415 -20.73 -4.78 -3.24
CA MET A 415 -21.48 -5.97 -3.63
C MET A 415 -21.36 -7.07 -2.59
N ALA A 416 -20.15 -7.35 -2.09
CA ALA A 416 -19.91 -8.39 -1.08
C ALA A 416 -20.69 -8.13 0.23
N ALA A 417 -20.94 -6.88 0.61
CA ALA A 417 -21.74 -6.54 1.78
C ALA A 417 -23.20 -7.03 1.71
N PHE A 418 -23.71 -7.30 0.51
CA PHE A 418 -25.05 -7.88 0.30
C PHE A 418 -25.07 -9.41 0.22
N LEU A 419 -23.91 -10.06 0.19
CA LEU A 419 -23.79 -11.52 0.01
C LEU A 419 -23.77 -12.30 1.33
N GLY A 420 -24.13 -11.65 2.43
CA GLY A 420 -24.19 -12.27 3.74
C GLY A 420 -25.40 -13.22 3.87
N PRO A 421 -25.22 -14.42 4.46
CA PRO A 421 -26.29 -15.42 4.56
C PRO A 421 -27.46 -14.96 5.43
N ASP A 422 -27.22 -14.10 6.42
CA ASP A 422 -28.22 -13.67 7.40
C ASP A 422 -28.93 -12.37 6.97
N SER A 423 -28.62 -11.85 5.78
CA SER A 423 -29.21 -10.61 5.23
C SER A 423 -29.12 -9.42 6.18
N LYS A 424 -28.02 -9.29 6.94
CA LYS A 424 -27.82 -8.22 7.93
C LYS A 424 -27.71 -6.83 7.32
N PHE A 425 -27.51 -6.73 6.01
CA PHE A 425 -27.61 -5.47 5.28
C PHE A 425 -28.96 -4.76 5.44
N LEU A 426 -30.03 -5.48 5.85
CA LEU A 426 -31.35 -4.91 6.15
C LEU A 426 -31.42 -4.20 7.51
N GLU A 427 -30.46 -4.44 8.42
CA GLU A 427 -30.46 -3.75 9.70
C GLU A 427 -30.28 -2.24 9.49
N PRO A 428 -31.06 -1.36 10.16
CA PRO A 428 -31.10 0.08 9.85
C PRO A 428 -29.72 0.75 9.83
N ASP A 429 -28.87 0.41 10.81
CA ASP A 429 -27.54 0.99 10.94
C ASP A 429 -26.60 0.56 9.80
N LEU A 430 -26.70 -0.71 9.38
CA LEU A 430 -25.87 -1.27 8.31
C LEU A 430 -26.36 -0.83 6.93
N SER A 431 -27.69 -0.80 6.73
CA SER A 431 -28.30 -0.27 5.51
C SER A 431 -27.91 1.20 5.30
N ALA A 432 -28.03 2.04 6.34
CA ALA A 432 -27.63 3.44 6.28
C ALA A 432 -26.13 3.62 5.97
N LEU A 433 -25.26 2.76 6.54
CA LEU A 433 -23.83 2.75 6.25
C LEU A 433 -23.56 2.37 4.78
N ILE A 434 -24.17 1.29 4.29
CA ILE A 434 -23.99 0.82 2.91
C ILE A 434 -24.48 1.89 1.93
N GLU A 435 -25.66 2.46 2.14
CA GLU A 435 -26.20 3.52 1.29
C GLU A 435 -25.32 4.78 1.28
N ARG A 436 -24.75 5.16 2.43
CA ARG A 436 -23.78 6.26 2.50
C ARG A 436 -22.55 5.97 1.64
N ARG A 437 -21.96 4.78 1.75
CA ARG A 437 -20.78 4.40 0.96
C ARG A 437 -21.11 4.25 -0.53
N LEU A 438 -22.32 3.78 -0.88
CA LEU A 438 -22.81 3.77 -2.26
C LEU A 438 -22.93 5.18 -2.83
N ALA A 439 -23.50 6.12 -2.06
CA ALA A 439 -23.62 7.51 -2.47
C ALA A 439 -22.25 8.17 -2.71
N GLU A 440 -21.26 7.89 -1.85
CA GLU A 440 -19.87 8.34 -2.05
C GLU A 440 -19.28 7.80 -3.35
N LEU A 441 -19.38 6.49 -3.60
CA LEU A 441 -18.84 5.90 -4.83
C LEU A 441 -19.58 6.42 -6.08
N ARG A 442 -20.89 6.65 -5.99
CA ARG A 442 -21.72 7.23 -7.05
C ARG A 442 -21.30 8.66 -7.37
N THR A 443 -21.14 9.51 -6.36
CA THR A 443 -20.67 10.89 -6.56
C THR A 443 -19.28 10.95 -7.18
N PHE A 444 -18.38 10.08 -6.73
CA PHE A 444 -17.07 9.92 -7.35
C PHE A 444 -17.19 9.50 -8.83
N ALA A 445 -17.98 8.45 -9.12
CA ALA A 445 -18.14 7.93 -10.48
C ALA A 445 -18.72 8.97 -11.46
N ARG A 446 -19.72 9.74 -11.03
CA ARG A 446 -20.30 10.83 -11.84
C ARG A 446 -19.31 11.93 -12.14
N LYS A 447 -18.41 12.26 -11.19
CA LYS A 447 -17.36 13.25 -11.40
C LYS A 447 -16.31 12.76 -12.41
N GLU A 448 -15.89 11.51 -12.30
CA GLU A 448 -14.90 10.91 -13.21
C GLU A 448 -15.48 10.62 -14.61
N ALA A 449 -16.78 10.37 -14.72
CA ALA A 449 -17.46 10.10 -16.00
C ALA A 449 -17.32 11.24 -17.02
N GLY A 450 -17.09 12.48 -16.58
CA GLY A 450 -16.80 13.63 -17.45
C GLY A 450 -15.35 13.71 -17.94
N GLN A 451 -14.45 12.91 -17.36
CA GLN A 451 -13.00 12.95 -17.64
C GLN A 451 -12.47 11.64 -18.24
N ARG A 452 -13.06 10.50 -17.88
CA ARG A 452 -12.66 9.16 -18.31
C ARG A 452 -13.81 8.47 -19.03
N LYS A 453 -13.48 7.73 -20.10
CA LYS A 453 -14.44 6.92 -20.86
C LYS A 453 -15.03 5.80 -19.98
N GLU A 454 -14.17 5.10 -19.26
CA GLU A 454 -14.52 3.99 -18.36
C GLU A 454 -14.07 4.35 -16.93
N VAL A 455 -15.02 4.34 -15.99
CA VAL A 455 -14.74 4.61 -14.56
C VAL A 455 -14.42 3.32 -13.83
N PHE A 456 -15.08 2.22 -14.23
CA PHE A 456 -14.91 0.90 -13.65
C PHE A 456 -14.25 -0.04 -14.66
N GLU A 457 -13.13 -0.64 -14.29
CA GLU A 457 -12.43 -1.67 -15.06
C GLU A 457 -12.84 -3.07 -14.58
N PHE A 458 -13.80 -3.70 -15.27
CA PHE A 458 -14.33 -5.01 -14.86
C PHE A 458 -13.48 -6.21 -15.29
N GLU A 459 -12.61 -6.05 -16.29
CA GLU A 459 -11.81 -7.15 -16.86
C GLU A 459 -10.62 -7.54 -15.99
N THR A 460 -9.94 -6.54 -15.44
CA THR A 460 -8.67 -6.68 -14.72
C THR A 460 -8.87 -6.79 -13.21
N ALA A 461 -9.97 -6.23 -12.68
CA ALA A 461 -10.23 -6.15 -11.25
C ALA A 461 -10.44 -7.53 -10.61
N LYS A 462 -9.77 -7.73 -9.48
CA LYS A 462 -9.88 -8.94 -8.66
C LYS A 462 -9.95 -8.56 -7.18
N MET A 463 -11.04 -8.92 -6.51
CA MET A 463 -11.12 -8.83 -5.05
C MET A 463 -10.15 -9.84 -4.45
N GLU A 464 -9.29 -9.34 -3.57
CA GLU A 464 -8.25 -10.13 -2.93
C GLU A 464 -7.43 -10.97 -3.95
N ASN A 465 -7.16 -10.45 -5.17
CA ASN A 465 -6.46 -11.13 -6.30
C ASN A 465 -6.92 -12.58 -6.52
N ARG A 466 -8.12 -12.92 -6.06
CA ARG A 466 -8.67 -14.28 -6.06
C ARG A 466 -9.96 -14.29 -6.84
N LYS A 467 -10.92 -13.47 -6.43
CA LYS A 467 -12.25 -13.42 -7.04
C LYS A 467 -12.30 -12.35 -8.12
N SER A 468 -12.52 -12.76 -9.37
CA SER A 468 -12.74 -11.81 -10.47
C SER A 468 -14.07 -11.07 -10.31
N TYR A 469 -14.17 -9.89 -10.93
CA TYR A 469 -15.45 -9.18 -11.01
C TYR A 469 -16.54 -10.06 -11.63
N TYR A 470 -16.25 -10.74 -12.74
CA TYR A 470 -17.20 -11.65 -13.39
C TYR A 470 -17.79 -12.69 -12.43
N GLY A 471 -16.94 -13.41 -11.70
CA GLY A 471 -17.41 -14.44 -10.78
C GLY A 471 -18.15 -13.87 -9.56
N LEU A 472 -17.80 -12.65 -9.12
CA LEU A 472 -18.52 -11.98 -8.04
C LEU A 472 -19.89 -11.49 -8.50
N TYR A 473 -19.97 -10.98 -9.73
CA TYR A 473 -21.19 -10.45 -10.30
C TYR A 473 -22.25 -11.54 -10.52
N GLN A 474 -21.85 -12.73 -10.99
CA GLN A 474 -22.74 -13.89 -11.05
C GLN A 474 -23.31 -14.24 -9.67
N LEU A 475 -22.43 -14.33 -8.67
CA LEU A 475 -22.83 -14.62 -7.29
C LEU A 475 -23.80 -13.56 -6.75
N ALA A 476 -23.60 -12.30 -7.12
CA ALA A 476 -24.47 -11.19 -6.76
C ALA A 476 -25.83 -11.28 -7.45
N LEU A 477 -25.89 -11.67 -8.73
CA LEU A 477 -27.15 -11.91 -9.44
C LEU A 477 -27.95 -13.06 -8.83
N ASP A 478 -27.29 -14.19 -8.52
CA ASP A 478 -27.89 -15.34 -7.85
C ASP A 478 -28.50 -14.93 -6.50
N THR A 479 -27.68 -14.28 -5.67
CA THR A 479 -28.11 -13.80 -4.34
C THR A 479 -29.22 -12.78 -4.45
N PHE A 480 -29.19 -11.92 -5.48
CA PHE A 480 -30.22 -10.90 -5.65
C PHE A 480 -31.57 -11.53 -6.00
N GLN A 481 -31.57 -12.56 -6.84
CA GLN A 481 -32.78 -13.28 -7.21
C GLN A 481 -33.37 -14.06 -6.02
N SER A 482 -32.52 -14.60 -5.14
CA SER A 482 -32.98 -15.41 -3.99
C SER A 482 -33.38 -14.58 -2.77
N SER A 483 -32.63 -13.52 -2.45
CA SER A 483 -32.64 -12.90 -1.13
C SER A 483 -32.29 -11.40 -1.11
N SER A 484 -32.54 -10.67 -2.21
CA SER A 484 -32.33 -9.20 -2.23
C SER A 484 -33.39 -8.38 -1.49
N TYR A 485 -34.59 -8.93 -1.30
CA TYR A 485 -35.77 -8.19 -0.85
C TYR A 485 -36.07 -6.93 -1.70
N GLY A 486 -35.58 -6.87 -2.94
CA GLY A 486 -35.72 -5.70 -3.81
C GLY A 486 -35.02 -4.44 -3.28
N HIS A 487 -33.91 -4.59 -2.55
CA HIS A 487 -33.16 -3.47 -1.99
C HIS A 487 -32.58 -2.57 -3.11
N GLY A 488 -32.93 -1.28 -3.09
CA GLY A 488 -32.54 -0.31 -4.13
C GLY A 488 -31.04 -0.20 -4.33
N GLY A 489 -30.26 -0.08 -3.26
CA GLY A 489 -28.79 -0.06 -3.32
C GLY A 489 -28.16 -1.33 -3.93
N PHE A 490 -28.75 -2.50 -3.71
CA PHE A 490 -28.25 -3.73 -4.30
C PHE A 490 -28.58 -3.77 -5.80
N GLY A 491 -29.81 -3.38 -6.17
CA GLY A 491 -30.23 -3.26 -7.56
C GLY A 491 -29.37 -2.26 -8.35
N CYS A 492 -29.00 -1.13 -7.74
CA CYS A 492 -28.21 -0.11 -8.42
C CYS A 492 -26.76 -0.57 -8.69
N LEU A 493 -26.19 -1.42 -7.83
CA LEU A 493 -24.89 -2.06 -8.07
C LEU A 493 -24.94 -3.00 -9.27
N LEU A 494 -26.03 -3.76 -9.42
CA LEU A 494 -26.23 -4.66 -10.57
C LEU A 494 -26.45 -3.89 -11.88
N MET A 495 -26.97 -2.67 -11.81
CA MET A 495 -27.13 -1.85 -13.02
C MET A 495 -25.79 -1.33 -13.55
N VAL A 496 -24.74 -1.17 -12.74
CA VAL A 496 -23.48 -0.50 -13.15
C VAL A 496 -22.88 -1.02 -14.46
N PRO A 497 -22.64 -2.33 -14.66
CA PRO A 497 -22.04 -2.83 -15.89
C PRO A 497 -23.02 -2.85 -17.08
N LEU A 498 -24.29 -2.50 -16.89
CA LEU A 498 -25.31 -2.50 -17.94
C LEU A 498 -25.37 -1.19 -18.73
N ALA A 499 -24.65 -0.15 -18.32
CA ALA A 499 -24.50 1.06 -19.13
C ALA A 499 -23.82 0.73 -20.46
N GLN A 500 -24.22 1.43 -21.53
CA GLN A 500 -23.79 1.17 -22.92
C GLN A 500 -22.28 1.36 -23.13
N ARG A 501 -21.62 2.15 -22.28
CA ARG A 501 -20.18 2.38 -22.30
C ARG A 501 -19.35 1.11 -22.01
N TYR A 502 -19.93 0.11 -21.33
CA TYR A 502 -19.25 -1.13 -20.97
C TYR A 502 -19.53 -2.25 -21.96
N ASP A 503 -18.70 -3.29 -21.90
CA ASP A 503 -18.78 -4.44 -22.79
C ASP A 503 -20.19 -5.09 -22.81
N VAL A 504 -20.69 -5.37 -24.01
CA VAL A 504 -22.02 -5.94 -24.26
C VAL A 504 -22.24 -7.26 -23.54
N ARG A 505 -21.18 -8.03 -23.24
CA ARG A 505 -21.27 -9.31 -22.52
C ARG A 505 -22.00 -9.19 -21.18
N TRP A 506 -21.86 -8.06 -20.48
CA TRP A 506 -22.52 -7.84 -19.19
C TRP A 506 -24.02 -7.71 -19.37
N ARG A 507 -24.45 -6.99 -20.41
CA ARG A 507 -25.85 -6.89 -20.81
C ARG A 507 -26.39 -8.24 -21.26
N ASN A 508 -25.67 -8.95 -22.13
CA ASN A 508 -26.07 -10.29 -22.59
C ASN A 508 -26.29 -11.27 -21.43
N MET A 509 -25.36 -11.33 -20.47
CA MET A 509 -25.53 -12.20 -19.30
C MET A 509 -26.81 -11.88 -18.53
N VAL A 510 -27.08 -10.62 -18.20
CA VAL A 510 -28.28 -10.26 -17.41
C VAL A 510 -29.57 -10.45 -18.20
N TRP A 511 -29.59 -10.01 -19.45
CA TRP A 511 -30.82 -9.99 -20.26
C TRP A 511 -31.18 -11.36 -20.85
N SER A 512 -30.21 -12.26 -21.00
CA SER A 512 -30.44 -13.62 -21.50
C SER A 512 -30.51 -14.66 -20.39
N GLU A 513 -29.57 -14.66 -19.43
CA GLU A 513 -29.47 -15.72 -18.41
C GLU A 513 -30.17 -15.33 -17.10
N TYR A 514 -30.06 -14.08 -16.66
CA TYR A 514 -30.58 -13.60 -15.37
C TYR A 514 -31.77 -12.65 -15.50
N VAL A 515 -32.59 -12.82 -16.55
CA VAL A 515 -33.68 -11.88 -16.86
C VAL A 515 -34.69 -11.72 -15.71
N ALA A 516 -34.85 -12.74 -14.86
CA ALA A 516 -35.73 -12.70 -13.69
C ALA A 516 -35.30 -11.65 -12.64
N VAL A 517 -33.99 -11.39 -12.51
CA VAL A 517 -33.41 -10.36 -11.62
C VAL A 517 -34.00 -8.99 -11.92
N LEU A 518 -34.19 -8.67 -13.22
CA LEU A 518 -34.61 -7.33 -13.68
C LEU A 518 -35.98 -6.92 -13.13
N ARG A 519 -36.85 -7.88 -12.83
CA ARG A 519 -38.17 -7.61 -12.23
C ARG A 519 -38.06 -7.01 -10.82
N PHE A 520 -37.01 -7.36 -10.09
CA PHE A 520 -36.78 -6.97 -8.71
C PHE A 520 -35.90 -5.72 -8.58
N ILE A 521 -35.39 -5.18 -9.69
CA ILE A 521 -34.65 -3.91 -9.69
C ILE A 521 -35.63 -2.76 -9.51
N THR A 522 -35.57 -2.12 -8.35
CA THR A 522 -36.47 -1.05 -7.90
C THR A 522 -35.78 0.32 -7.82
N CYS A 523 -34.49 0.41 -8.16
CA CYS A 523 -33.73 1.63 -7.99
C CYS A 523 -34.23 2.78 -8.87
N ASP A 524 -34.18 4.00 -8.34
CA ASP A 524 -34.50 5.24 -9.02
C ASP A 524 -33.34 5.72 -9.91
N GLU A 525 -33.62 6.60 -10.88
CA GLU A 525 -32.57 7.20 -11.75
C GLU A 525 -31.47 7.90 -10.93
N ARG A 526 -31.86 8.58 -9.84
CA ARG A 526 -30.92 9.25 -8.93
C ARG A 526 -29.95 8.29 -8.25
N GLU A 527 -30.28 7.00 -8.18
CA GLU A 527 -29.46 5.95 -7.57
C GLU A 527 -28.50 5.29 -8.56
N LEU A 528 -28.59 5.60 -9.86
CA LEU A 528 -27.65 5.12 -10.87
C LEU A 528 -26.26 5.74 -10.71
N PHE A 529 -25.22 4.97 -11.06
CA PHE A 529 -23.82 5.42 -11.06
C PHE A 529 -23.47 6.38 -12.21
N GLY A 530 -24.29 6.40 -13.26
CA GLY A 530 -24.22 7.32 -14.39
C GLY A 530 -25.58 7.95 -14.67
N ALA A 531 -25.65 8.83 -15.67
CA ALA A 531 -26.91 9.37 -16.15
C ALA A 531 -27.73 8.25 -16.84
N LEU A 532 -29.06 8.37 -16.87
CA LEU A 532 -29.91 7.36 -17.52
C LEU A 532 -29.57 7.23 -19.01
N GLU A 533 -29.22 8.34 -19.65
CA GLU A 533 -28.82 8.43 -21.05
C GLU A 533 -27.68 7.46 -21.38
N GLU A 534 -26.78 7.18 -20.44
CA GLU A 534 -25.67 6.24 -20.64
C GLU A 534 -26.12 4.77 -20.76
N TYR A 535 -27.35 4.46 -20.37
CA TYR A 535 -27.97 3.14 -20.52
C TYR A 535 -28.80 3.05 -21.81
N LEU A 536 -29.19 4.20 -22.36
CA LEU A 536 -30.02 4.34 -23.56
C LEU A 536 -29.16 4.56 -24.81
N GLU A 537 -28.04 5.27 -24.69
CA GLU A 537 -27.20 5.67 -25.80
C GLU A 537 -25.75 5.16 -25.69
N PRO A 538 -25.13 4.71 -26.79
CA PRO A 538 -25.74 4.55 -28.11
C PRO A 538 -26.81 3.45 -28.14
N ALA A 539 -27.79 3.59 -29.03
CA ALA A 539 -28.78 2.55 -29.28
C ALA A 539 -28.12 1.19 -29.62
N GLU A 540 -28.62 0.12 -28.98
CA GLU A 540 -28.07 -1.22 -29.07
C GLU A 540 -28.08 -1.76 -30.51
N THR A 541 -27.00 -2.45 -30.86
CA THR A 541 -26.78 -3.02 -32.20
C THR A 541 -26.70 -4.54 -32.18
N ASP A 542 -26.44 -5.14 -31.01
CA ASP A 542 -26.42 -6.59 -30.86
C ASP A 542 -27.82 -7.20 -31.03
N ILE A 543 -27.98 -8.03 -32.06
CA ILE A 543 -29.27 -8.63 -32.44
C ILE A 543 -29.78 -9.61 -31.39
N VAL A 544 -28.87 -10.33 -30.71
CA VAL A 544 -29.21 -11.31 -29.67
C VAL A 544 -29.78 -10.58 -28.44
N LEU A 545 -29.15 -9.47 -28.07
CA LEU A 545 -29.59 -8.63 -26.98
C LEU A 545 -30.92 -7.92 -27.29
N LEU A 546 -31.08 -7.39 -28.51
CA LEU A 546 -32.35 -6.80 -28.96
C LEU A 546 -33.51 -7.80 -28.91
N ARG A 547 -33.26 -9.06 -29.27
CA ARG A 547 -34.25 -10.14 -29.13
C ARG A 547 -34.58 -10.39 -27.67
N SER A 548 -33.57 -10.40 -26.79
CA SER A 548 -33.72 -10.58 -25.35
C SER A 548 -34.55 -9.44 -24.73
N TYR A 549 -34.30 -8.18 -25.11
CA TYR A 549 -35.13 -7.04 -24.71
C TYR A 549 -36.60 -7.20 -25.13
N GLY A 550 -36.84 -7.57 -26.40
CA GLY A 550 -38.18 -7.81 -26.91
C GLY A 550 -38.92 -8.93 -26.17
N GLN A 551 -38.23 -10.03 -25.90
CA GLN A 551 -38.79 -11.15 -25.14
C GLN A 551 -39.13 -10.73 -23.70
N ALA A 552 -38.25 -10.00 -23.02
CA ALA A 552 -38.46 -9.54 -21.65
C ALA A 552 -39.69 -8.60 -21.54
N LEU A 553 -39.87 -7.70 -22.51
CA LEU A 553 -41.04 -6.82 -22.60
C LEU A 553 -42.34 -7.60 -22.80
N ASN A 554 -42.34 -8.59 -23.71
CA ASN A 554 -43.54 -9.37 -24.03
C ASN A 554 -43.93 -10.38 -22.94
N SER A 555 -42.97 -10.78 -22.10
CA SER A 555 -43.15 -11.85 -21.10
C SER A 555 -43.48 -11.34 -19.69
N ASN A 556 -43.78 -10.04 -19.53
CA ASN A 556 -44.03 -9.40 -18.22
C ASN A 556 -42.91 -9.66 -17.19
N LEU A 557 -41.67 -9.79 -17.66
CA LEU A 557 -40.49 -9.98 -16.81
C LEU A 557 -39.95 -8.64 -16.28
N LEU A 558 -40.46 -7.51 -16.77
CA LEU A 558 -40.05 -6.18 -16.35
C LEU A 558 -41.22 -5.47 -15.68
N ARG A 559 -40.95 -4.73 -14.60
CA ARG A 559 -41.95 -3.86 -13.98
C ARG A 559 -42.17 -2.63 -14.87
N PRO A 560 -43.41 -2.29 -15.27
CA PRO A 560 -43.69 -1.09 -16.05
C PRO A 560 -43.13 0.17 -15.36
N GLY A 561 -42.48 1.04 -16.14
CA GLY A 561 -41.87 2.27 -15.65
C GLY A 561 -40.51 2.12 -14.94
N SER A 562 -40.08 0.90 -14.61
CA SER A 562 -38.74 0.65 -14.08
C SER A 562 -37.64 1.01 -15.08
N ILE A 563 -36.42 1.22 -14.58
CA ILE A 563 -35.25 1.51 -15.42
C ILE A 563 -35.01 0.39 -16.45
N PRO A 564 -34.99 -0.91 -16.07
CA PRO A 564 -34.87 -1.99 -17.05
C PRO A 564 -35.95 -1.94 -18.14
N HIS A 565 -37.21 -1.70 -17.77
CA HIS A 565 -38.31 -1.57 -18.74
C HIS A 565 -38.05 -0.45 -19.75
N ARG A 566 -37.59 0.71 -19.28
CA ARG A 566 -37.29 1.87 -20.14
C ARG A 566 -36.12 1.60 -21.08
N VAL A 567 -35.06 0.97 -20.57
CA VAL A 567 -33.89 0.57 -21.37
C VAL A 567 -34.30 -0.40 -22.49
N ALA A 568 -34.98 -1.50 -22.16
CA ALA A 568 -35.44 -2.46 -23.17
C ALA A 568 -36.37 -1.82 -24.20
N ASN A 569 -37.34 -1.02 -23.75
CA ASN A 569 -38.29 -0.36 -24.64
C ASN A 569 -37.60 0.63 -25.58
N HIS A 570 -36.67 1.44 -25.08
CA HIS A 570 -35.89 2.38 -25.90
C HIS A 570 -35.13 1.66 -27.01
N HIS A 571 -34.34 0.64 -26.68
CA HIS A 571 -33.50 -0.07 -27.65
C HIS A 571 -34.33 -0.81 -28.71
N VAL A 572 -35.42 -1.46 -28.31
CA VAL A 572 -36.33 -2.12 -29.25
C VAL A 572 -37.02 -1.11 -30.18
N GLN A 573 -37.43 0.05 -29.65
CA GLN A 573 -38.03 1.11 -30.47
C GLN A 573 -37.00 1.72 -31.44
N ALA A 574 -35.79 2.01 -30.98
CA ALA A 574 -34.71 2.54 -31.82
C ALA A 574 -34.38 1.59 -32.98
N TYR A 575 -34.30 0.28 -32.71
CA TYR A 575 -34.10 -0.73 -33.74
C TYR A 575 -35.26 -0.79 -34.75
N ARG A 576 -36.51 -0.82 -34.26
CA ARG A 576 -37.70 -0.82 -35.14
C ARG A 576 -37.77 0.42 -36.04
N SER A 577 -37.40 1.58 -35.52
CA SER A 577 -37.35 2.82 -36.29
C SER A 577 -36.26 2.78 -37.37
N LYS A 578 -35.08 2.22 -37.08
CA LYS A 578 -34.02 2.03 -38.09
C LYS A 578 -34.44 1.05 -39.19
N VAL A 579 -35.08 -0.07 -38.83
CA VAL A 579 -35.56 -1.08 -39.80
C VAL A 579 -36.67 -0.52 -40.70
N LYS A 580 -37.60 0.28 -40.17
CA LYS A 580 -38.65 0.93 -40.97
C LYS A 580 -38.13 1.99 -41.96
N VAL A 581 -36.91 2.50 -41.76
CA VAL A 581 -36.30 3.53 -42.62
C VAL A 581 -35.41 2.93 -43.72
N MET A 582 -35.11 1.62 -43.67
CA MET A 582 -34.54 0.90 -44.83
C MET A 582 -35.68 0.52 -45.79
N PRO A 583 -35.73 1.04 -47.03
CA PRO A 583 -36.79 0.68 -47.97
C PRO A 583 -36.62 -0.76 -48.46
N GLU A 584 -37.76 -1.44 -48.62
CA GLU A 584 -37.88 -2.64 -49.45
C GLU A 584 -37.51 -2.28 -50.90
N GLN A 585 -36.27 -2.51 -51.31
CA GLN A 585 -35.88 -2.52 -52.72
C GLN A 585 -34.93 -3.69 -52.99
N GLU A 586 -35.51 -4.79 -53.46
CA GLU A 586 -35.22 -5.45 -54.74
C GLU A 586 -35.65 -6.92 -54.67
N GLN A 587 -36.94 -7.16 -54.94
CA GLN A 587 -37.40 -8.39 -55.57
C GLN A 587 -38.29 -7.99 -56.75
N GLN A 588 -38.05 -8.65 -57.89
CA GLN A 588 -38.53 -8.41 -59.27
C GLN A 588 -37.56 -7.51 -60.05
N ASP A 589 -36.74 -8.04 -60.97
CA ASP A 589 -37.24 -8.72 -62.15
C ASP A 589 -36.38 -9.91 -62.59
N ASN A 590 -37.03 -11.05 -62.81
CA ASN A 590 -36.45 -12.22 -63.45
C ASN A 590 -37.25 -12.47 -64.73
N GLY A 591 -36.67 -12.12 -65.88
CA GLY A 591 -37.14 -12.62 -67.18
C GLY A 591 -37.27 -11.58 -68.29
N SER A 592 -36.25 -11.44 -69.13
CA SER A 592 -36.30 -11.92 -70.52
C SER A 592 -35.14 -11.39 -71.37
N SER A 593 -34.42 -12.33 -71.97
CA SER A 593 -33.77 -12.30 -73.28
C SER A 593 -33.23 -10.99 -73.89
N SER A 594 -31.95 -11.01 -74.24
CA SER A 594 -31.43 -10.82 -75.62
C SER A 594 -30.29 -9.80 -75.74
N SER A 595 -29.13 -10.34 -76.10
CA SER A 595 -28.18 -9.81 -77.09
C SER A 595 -27.27 -8.61 -76.76
N ARG A 596 -25.99 -8.95 -76.60
CA ARG A 596 -24.80 -8.39 -77.30
C ARG A 596 -24.81 -6.90 -77.66
N SER A 597 -23.84 -6.15 -77.13
CA SER A 597 -22.88 -5.39 -77.95
C SER A 597 -21.74 -4.81 -77.09
N TYR A 598 -20.56 -4.76 -77.71
CA TYR A 598 -19.24 -4.34 -77.25
C TYR A 598 -19.03 -2.81 -77.15
N CYS A 599 -17.95 -2.45 -76.45
CA CYS A 599 -17.12 -1.22 -76.52
C CYS A 599 -17.78 0.10 -76.05
N HIS A 600 -17.13 0.94 -75.26
CA HIS A 600 -15.73 1.36 -75.30
C HIS A 600 -15.15 1.66 -73.92
#